data_AF-A0AAV5Z1N5-F1
#
_entry.id   AF-A0AAV5Z1N5-F1
#
_cell.length_a   1.000
_cell.length_b   1.000
_cell.length_c   1.000
_cell.angle_alpha   90.00
_cell.angle_beta   90.00
_cell.angle_gamma   90.00
#
_symmetry.space_group_name_H-M   'P 1'
#
loop_
_entity.id
_entity.type
_entity.pdbx_description
1 polymer ?
#
loop_
_entity_poly.entity_id
_entity_poly.type
_entity_poly.pdbx_seq_one_letter_code
_entity_poly.pdbx_strand_id
1 'polypeptide(L)'
;MDDIAGRILLIVDASVPAAARAACDDAAATLAQRAGMPVTLAAVPIETLDAVQPVVRRGLGQIRELDPPSVSTTGDAMGSAPFVWRRDGRPDWGAMWTTFCELALHGGPPQRGALQALRGPSIGDRAAASAPDIEAELRRGIEETTGLATEPAGPAEPGWIAITCASARMAAWLCATIILENVDARVEGPRLLVPAGPGFALEDQVKSVITVVAKTHHYWREHLESARETRS
;
A
#
# COMPACT_ATOMS: atom_id res chain seq x y z
N MET A 1 21.89 -28.10 -32.57
CA MET A 1 21.05 -28.68 -31.50
C MET A 1 20.49 -27.47 -30.81
N ASP A 2 19.39 -26.97 -31.36
CA ASP A 2 18.90 -25.63 -31.04
C ASP A 2 18.47 -25.61 -29.59
N ASP A 3 19.18 -24.81 -28.81
CA ASP A 3 18.83 -24.45 -27.45
C ASP A 3 17.44 -23.82 -27.51
N ILE A 4 16.40 -24.58 -27.18
CA ILE A 4 15.03 -24.04 -27.09
C ILE A 4 15.02 -23.20 -25.81
N ALA A 5 15.63 -22.02 -25.89
CA ALA A 5 15.39 -20.94 -24.95
C ALA A 5 13.87 -20.78 -24.91
N GLY A 6 13.27 -21.08 -23.77
CA GLY A 6 11.83 -20.99 -23.63
C GLY A 6 11.38 -19.58 -24.02
N ARG A 7 10.21 -19.48 -24.63
CA ARG A 7 9.61 -18.21 -25.02
C ARG A 7 8.32 -18.00 -24.26
N ILE A 8 8.04 -16.76 -23.90
CA ILE A 8 6.79 -16.34 -23.29
C ILE A 8 5.92 -15.70 -24.37
N LEU A 9 4.65 -16.05 -24.41
CA LEU A 9 3.68 -15.46 -25.33
C LEU A 9 2.56 -14.81 -24.50
N LEU A 10 2.40 -13.50 -24.64
CA LEU A 10 1.29 -12.73 -24.09
C LEU A 10 0.33 -12.41 -25.25
N ILE A 11 -0.91 -12.90 -25.18
CA ILE A 11 -1.91 -12.67 -26.21
C ILE A 11 -3.03 -11.82 -25.61
N VAL A 12 -3.38 -10.73 -26.28
CA VAL A 12 -4.42 -9.78 -25.85
C VAL A 12 -5.46 -9.59 -26.95
N ASP A 13 -6.69 -9.24 -26.59
CA ASP A 13 -7.70 -8.90 -27.58
C ASP A 13 -7.31 -7.59 -28.30
N ALA A 14 -7.37 -7.58 -29.62
CA ALA A 14 -7.13 -6.41 -30.45
C ALA A 14 -8.10 -5.25 -30.17
N SER A 15 -9.26 -5.53 -29.54
CA SER A 15 -10.26 -4.52 -29.18
C SER A 15 -10.00 -3.77 -27.87
N VAL A 16 -8.99 -4.17 -27.07
CA VAL A 16 -8.74 -3.57 -25.75
C VAL A 16 -8.44 -2.06 -25.82
N PRO A 17 -8.88 -1.26 -24.82
CA PRO A 17 -8.59 0.17 -24.75
C PRO A 17 -7.10 0.50 -24.77
N ALA A 18 -6.74 1.70 -25.24
CA ALA A 18 -5.35 2.14 -25.34
C ALA A 18 -4.57 2.06 -24.00
N ALA A 19 -5.24 2.38 -22.89
CA ALA A 19 -4.64 2.24 -21.55
C ALA A 19 -4.30 0.78 -21.20
N ALA A 20 -5.18 -0.16 -21.54
CA ALA A 20 -4.93 -1.58 -21.34
C ALA A 20 -3.79 -2.09 -22.24
N ARG A 21 -3.69 -1.57 -23.47
CA ARG A 21 -2.59 -1.89 -24.38
C ARG A 21 -1.24 -1.44 -23.84
N ALA A 22 -1.14 -0.19 -23.37
CA ALA A 22 0.07 0.33 -22.74
C ALA A 22 0.48 -0.50 -21.50
N ALA A 23 -0.49 -0.89 -20.66
CA ALA A 23 -0.22 -1.78 -19.52
C ALA A 23 0.32 -3.16 -19.96
N CYS A 24 -0.16 -3.71 -21.08
CA CYS A 24 0.34 -4.96 -21.63
C CYS A 24 1.77 -4.83 -22.18
N ASP A 25 2.10 -3.69 -22.81
CA ASP A 25 3.45 -3.40 -23.28
C ASP A 25 4.44 -3.33 -22.10
N ASP A 26 4.08 -2.61 -21.03
CA ASP A 26 4.89 -2.51 -19.81
C ASP A 26 5.06 -3.87 -19.13
N ALA A 27 4.00 -4.67 -19.06
CA ALA A 27 4.03 -6.02 -18.51
C ALA A 27 4.94 -6.95 -19.33
N ALA A 28 4.86 -6.90 -20.66
CA ALA A 28 5.71 -7.71 -21.54
C ALA A 28 7.19 -7.37 -21.38
N ALA A 29 7.53 -6.08 -21.33
CA ALA A 29 8.90 -5.61 -21.10
C ALA A 29 9.42 -6.06 -19.74
N THR A 30 8.61 -5.90 -18.69
CA THR A 30 8.96 -6.32 -17.32
C THR A 30 9.16 -7.83 -17.22
N LEU A 31 8.29 -8.63 -17.85
CA LEU A 31 8.41 -10.08 -17.88
C LEU A 31 9.67 -10.53 -18.61
N ALA A 32 10.00 -9.93 -19.75
CA ALA A 32 11.19 -10.27 -20.52
C ALA A 32 12.46 -10.01 -19.70
N GLN A 33 12.52 -8.86 -19.02
CA GLN A 33 13.64 -8.50 -18.16
C GLN A 33 13.79 -9.46 -16.98
N ARG A 34 12.69 -9.77 -16.28
CA ARG A 34 12.72 -10.61 -15.06
C ARG A 34 12.98 -12.08 -15.34
N ALA A 35 12.39 -12.61 -16.42
CA ALA A 35 12.55 -14.00 -16.79
C ALA A 35 13.85 -14.27 -17.56
N GLY A 36 14.48 -13.23 -18.14
CA GLY A 36 15.60 -13.40 -19.06
C GLY A 36 15.21 -14.14 -20.34
N MET A 37 13.93 -14.12 -20.70
CA MET A 37 13.35 -14.88 -21.81
C MET A 37 12.64 -13.93 -22.79
N PRO A 38 12.68 -14.20 -24.12
CA PRO A 38 11.91 -13.42 -25.07
C PRO A 38 10.41 -13.49 -24.78
N VAL A 39 9.76 -12.33 -24.74
CA VAL A 39 8.29 -12.20 -24.66
C VAL A 39 7.78 -11.69 -26.00
N THR A 40 6.87 -12.43 -26.62
CA THR A 40 6.09 -11.96 -27.76
C THR A 40 4.74 -11.47 -27.25
N LEU A 41 4.41 -10.20 -27.49
CA LEU A 41 3.08 -9.65 -27.27
C LEU A 41 2.32 -9.64 -28.61
N ALA A 42 1.17 -10.30 -28.66
CA ALA A 42 0.32 -10.36 -29.85
C ALA A 42 -1.08 -9.84 -29.52
N ALA A 43 -1.55 -8.86 -30.30
CA ALA A 43 -2.94 -8.42 -30.28
C ALA A 43 -3.71 -9.16 -31.38
N VAL A 44 -4.74 -9.93 -31.02
CA VAL A 44 -5.52 -10.74 -31.97
C VAL A 44 -7.02 -10.51 -31.74
N PRO A 45 -7.90 -10.69 -32.75
CA PRO A 45 -9.34 -10.61 -32.54
C PRO A 45 -9.82 -11.62 -31.50
N ILE A 46 -10.88 -11.29 -30.75
CA ILE A 46 -11.43 -12.15 -29.68
C ILE A 46 -11.79 -13.55 -30.18
N GLU A 47 -12.30 -13.67 -31.41
CA GLU A 47 -12.60 -14.97 -32.04
C GLU A 47 -11.35 -15.87 -32.20
N THR A 48 -10.16 -15.27 -32.33
CA THR A 48 -8.89 -16.03 -32.36
C THR A 48 -8.52 -16.52 -30.96
N LEU A 49 -8.73 -15.71 -29.92
CA LEU A 49 -8.53 -16.13 -28.53
C LEU A 49 -9.45 -17.30 -28.16
N ASP A 50 -10.73 -17.19 -28.51
CA ASP A 50 -11.73 -18.22 -28.26
C ASP A 50 -11.38 -19.54 -28.96
N ALA A 51 -10.84 -19.46 -30.19
CA ALA A 51 -10.41 -20.65 -30.93
C ALA A 51 -9.18 -21.35 -30.31
N VAL A 52 -8.27 -20.59 -29.69
CA VAL A 52 -7.03 -21.12 -29.09
C VAL A 52 -7.25 -21.64 -27.68
N GLN A 53 -8.23 -21.10 -26.93
CA GLN A 53 -8.49 -21.46 -25.54
C GLN A 53 -8.69 -22.97 -25.31
N PRO A 54 -9.46 -23.72 -26.13
CA PRO A 54 -9.62 -25.18 -25.98
C PRO A 54 -8.31 -25.95 -26.23
N VAL A 55 -7.45 -25.46 -27.13
CA VAL A 55 -6.15 -26.09 -27.43
C VAL A 55 -5.23 -25.98 -26.23
N VAL A 56 -5.16 -24.79 -25.63
CA VAL A 56 -4.37 -24.55 -24.40
C VAL A 56 -4.92 -25.40 -23.24
N ARG A 57 -6.24 -25.41 -23.05
CA ARG A 57 -6.93 -26.16 -21.98
C ARG A 57 -6.81 -27.68 -22.05
N ARG A 58 -6.59 -28.25 -23.24
CA ARG A 58 -6.41 -29.70 -23.41
C ARG A 58 -4.98 -30.17 -23.15
N GLY A 59 -4.00 -29.27 -23.10
CA GLY A 59 -2.61 -29.63 -22.78
C GLY A 59 -2.46 -30.05 -21.31
N LEU A 60 -1.41 -30.82 -20.98
CA LEU A 60 -1.01 -31.14 -19.59
C LEU A 60 -0.50 -29.90 -18.80
N GLY A 61 -0.85 -28.69 -19.24
CA GLY A 61 -0.41 -27.43 -18.65
C GLY A 61 -1.17 -27.10 -17.38
N GLN A 62 -0.49 -26.51 -16.41
CA GLN A 62 -1.12 -25.90 -15.24
C GLN A 62 -1.70 -24.55 -15.65
N ILE A 63 -3.00 -24.50 -15.92
CA ILE A 63 -3.70 -23.26 -16.27
C ILE A 63 -4.29 -22.67 -15.00
N ARG A 64 -3.92 -21.42 -14.72
CA ARG A 64 -4.51 -20.62 -13.66
C ARG A 64 -5.15 -19.40 -14.29
N GLU A 65 -6.47 -19.32 -14.19
CA GLU A 65 -7.23 -18.13 -14.60
C GLU A 65 -7.06 -17.08 -13.49
N LEU A 66 -6.60 -15.89 -13.88
CA LEU A 66 -6.39 -14.76 -12.97
C LEU A 66 -7.41 -13.70 -13.35
N ASP A 67 -8.47 -13.61 -12.57
CA ASP A 67 -9.40 -12.50 -12.71
C ASP A 67 -8.70 -11.18 -12.31
N PRO A 68 -9.05 -10.05 -12.95
CA PRO A 68 -8.70 -8.76 -12.37
C PRO A 68 -9.19 -8.77 -10.92
N PRO A 69 -8.45 -8.18 -9.96
CA PRO A 69 -8.88 -8.18 -8.58
C PRO A 69 -10.30 -7.62 -8.54
N SER A 70 -11.25 -8.49 -8.19
CA SER A 70 -12.61 -8.06 -7.94
C SER A 70 -12.53 -6.97 -6.89
N VAL A 71 -13.24 -5.87 -7.08
CA VAL A 71 -13.51 -4.93 -5.98
C VAL A 71 -14.42 -5.71 -5.02
N SER A 72 -13.82 -6.58 -4.23
CA SER A 72 -14.51 -7.56 -3.41
C SER A 72 -15.12 -6.83 -2.21
N THR A 73 -16.42 -6.58 -2.27
CA THR A 73 -17.22 -6.15 -1.12
C THR A 73 -17.54 -7.29 -0.16
N THR A 74 -17.11 -8.52 -0.45
CA THR A 74 -17.28 -9.71 0.39
C THR A 74 -16.07 -10.64 0.24
N GLY A 75 -14.88 -10.13 0.51
CA GLY A 75 -13.84 -10.97 1.10
C GLY A 75 -14.02 -10.86 2.60
N ASP A 76 -14.03 -11.98 3.32
CA ASP A 76 -13.71 -11.94 4.75
C ASP A 76 -12.46 -11.06 4.90
N ALA A 77 -12.64 -9.90 5.53
CA ALA A 77 -11.56 -9.02 5.90
C ALA A 77 -10.53 -9.92 6.60
N MET A 78 -9.37 -10.17 5.99
CA MET A 78 -8.31 -10.85 6.71
C MET A 78 -8.12 -10.08 8.02
N GLY A 79 -8.32 -10.79 9.14
CA GLY A 79 -8.37 -10.17 10.45
C GLY A 79 -7.13 -9.32 10.68
N SER A 80 -7.34 -8.09 11.14
CA SER A 80 -6.24 -7.26 11.60
C SER A 80 -5.52 -7.97 12.75
N ALA A 81 -4.19 -7.91 12.79
CA ALA A 81 -3.37 -8.59 13.80
C ALA A 81 -3.93 -8.34 15.23
N PRO A 82 -4.08 -9.35 16.10
CA PRO A 82 -4.62 -9.09 17.43
C PRO A 82 -3.74 -8.09 18.19
N PHE A 83 -4.35 -7.28 19.06
CA PHE A 83 -3.57 -6.39 19.90
C PHE A 83 -2.65 -7.19 20.83
N VAL A 84 -1.37 -6.81 20.85
CA VAL A 84 -0.46 -7.16 21.94
C VAL A 84 -0.58 -6.05 22.99
N TRP A 85 -0.83 -6.43 24.23
CA TRP A 85 -1.02 -5.49 25.33
C TRP A 85 0.14 -5.54 26.31
N ARG A 86 0.59 -4.38 26.76
CA ARG A 86 1.58 -4.24 27.83
C ARG A 86 0.95 -4.44 29.20
N ARG A 87 1.80 -4.57 30.22
CA ARG A 87 1.38 -4.69 31.62
C ARG A 87 0.62 -3.46 32.14
N ASP A 88 0.82 -2.30 31.54
CA ASP A 88 0.11 -1.05 31.88
C ASP A 88 -1.26 -0.94 31.20
N GLY A 89 -1.68 -1.93 30.42
CA GLY A 89 -2.95 -1.95 29.71
C GLY A 89 -2.96 -1.18 28.39
N ARG A 90 -1.81 -0.68 27.91
CA ARG A 90 -1.69 -0.01 26.60
C ARG A 90 -1.24 -0.96 25.49
N PRO A 91 -1.55 -0.68 24.21
CA PRO A 91 -1.03 -1.45 23.08
C PRO A 91 0.49 -1.44 23.01
N ASP A 92 1.10 -2.58 22.74
CA ASP A 92 2.50 -2.69 22.38
C ASP A 92 2.68 -2.59 20.86
N TRP A 93 2.75 -1.37 20.32
CA TRP A 93 2.80 -1.18 18.86
C TRP A 93 4.07 -1.75 18.24
N GLY A 94 5.21 -1.65 18.93
CA GLY A 94 6.48 -2.21 18.46
C GLY A 94 6.51 -3.74 18.45
N ALA A 95 5.76 -4.40 19.34
CA ALA A 95 5.68 -5.86 19.41
C ALA A 95 4.44 -6.46 18.72
N MET A 96 3.49 -5.61 18.27
CA MET A 96 2.24 -6.05 17.65
C MET A 96 2.46 -6.81 16.33
N TRP A 97 3.57 -6.53 15.65
CA TRP A 97 3.94 -7.20 14.41
C TRP A 97 5.33 -7.82 14.57
N THR A 98 5.42 -9.15 14.47
CA THR A 98 6.70 -9.85 14.69
C THR A 98 7.61 -9.78 13.47
N THR A 99 7.02 -9.59 12.27
CA THR A 99 7.75 -9.39 11.02
C THR A 99 7.06 -8.33 10.14
N PHE A 100 7.82 -7.75 9.19
CA PHE A 100 7.24 -6.86 8.19
C PHE A 100 6.21 -7.56 7.30
N CYS A 101 6.40 -8.84 6.97
CA CYS A 101 5.41 -9.61 6.21
C CYS A 101 4.08 -9.69 6.97
N GLU A 102 4.11 -9.84 8.30
CA GLU A 102 2.90 -9.75 9.12
C GLU A 102 2.31 -8.34 9.19
N LEU A 103 3.13 -7.28 9.27
CA LEU A 103 2.64 -5.90 9.18
C LEU A 103 1.99 -5.60 7.82
N ALA A 104 2.59 -6.06 6.73
CA ALA A 104 2.10 -5.83 5.37
C ALA A 104 0.86 -6.66 5.05
N LEU A 105 0.75 -7.87 5.61
CA LEU A 105 -0.35 -8.82 5.35
C LEU A 105 -1.50 -8.70 6.36
N HIS A 106 -1.20 -8.36 7.62
CA HIS A 106 -2.15 -8.35 8.75
C HIS A 106 -2.17 -7.03 9.53
N GLY A 107 -1.35 -6.05 9.16
CA GLY A 107 -1.07 -4.95 10.09
C GLY A 107 -2.23 -4.01 10.34
N GLY A 108 -3.01 -3.73 9.30
CA GLY A 108 -4.17 -2.85 9.37
C GLY A 108 -5.47 -3.61 9.13
N PRO A 109 -6.63 -2.97 9.30
CA PRO A 109 -7.85 -3.36 8.59
C PRO A 109 -7.52 -3.61 7.10
N PRO A 110 -8.26 -4.47 6.37
CA PRO A 110 -8.06 -4.64 4.93
C PRO A 110 -7.97 -3.27 4.26
N GLN A 111 -7.09 -3.11 3.25
CA GLN A 111 -6.86 -1.83 2.55
C GLN A 111 -8.18 -1.06 2.49
N ARG A 112 -8.24 0.09 3.18
CA ARG A 112 -9.52 0.79 3.38
C ARG A 112 -10.07 1.07 2.00
N GLY A 113 -11.28 0.61 1.71
CA GLY A 113 -11.96 0.98 0.47
C GLY A 113 -12.17 2.50 0.43
N ALA A 114 -12.31 3.08 -0.76
CA ALA A 114 -12.47 4.54 -0.91
C ALA A 114 -13.61 5.15 -0.07
N LEU A 115 -14.67 4.37 0.21
CA LEU A 115 -15.81 4.75 1.04
C LEU A 115 -15.50 4.82 2.55
N GLN A 116 -14.39 4.22 2.99
CA GLN A 116 -13.94 4.18 4.39
C GLN A 116 -12.65 4.98 4.60
N ALA A 117 -12.30 5.85 3.65
CA ALA A 117 -11.07 6.62 3.71
C ALA A 117 -11.00 7.48 4.98
N LEU A 118 -9.83 7.49 5.64
CA LEU A 118 -9.62 8.31 6.82
C LEU A 118 -9.34 9.74 6.38
N ARG A 119 -10.35 10.60 6.57
CA ARG A 119 -10.26 12.00 6.22
C ARG A 119 -9.67 12.81 7.36
N GLY A 120 -8.82 13.77 7.02
CA GLY A 120 -8.47 14.82 7.97
C GLY A 120 -9.63 15.79 8.18
N PRO A 121 -9.60 16.57 9.27
CA PRO A 121 -10.63 17.58 9.53
C PRO A 121 -10.73 18.59 8.37
N SER A 122 -11.97 18.92 8.00
CA SER A 122 -12.26 19.88 6.93
C SER A 122 -11.91 21.30 7.37
N ILE A 123 -11.47 22.14 6.43
CA ILE A 123 -11.25 23.57 6.70
C ILE A 123 -12.59 24.20 7.12
N GLY A 124 -12.68 24.62 8.39
CA GLY A 124 -13.90 25.23 8.95
C GLY A 124 -14.64 24.39 9.99
N ASP A 125 -14.27 23.12 10.18
CA ASP A 125 -14.82 22.28 11.26
C ASP A 125 -14.26 22.68 12.62
N ARG A 126 -14.81 23.75 13.21
CA ARG A 126 -14.53 24.18 14.59
C ARG A 126 -14.95 23.17 15.65
N ALA A 127 -15.71 22.14 15.26
CA ALA A 127 -16.12 21.02 16.10
C ALA A 127 -15.11 19.85 16.10
N ALA A 128 -13.97 19.97 15.40
CA ALA A 128 -12.81 19.08 15.57
C ALA A 128 -12.19 19.32 16.96
N ALA A 129 -12.92 18.94 18.02
CA ALA A 129 -12.36 18.88 19.36
C ALA A 129 -11.13 17.98 19.30
N SER A 130 -9.97 18.47 19.72
CA SER A 130 -8.80 17.61 19.87
C SER A 130 -9.16 16.50 20.87
N ALA A 131 -8.85 15.26 20.52
CA ALA A 131 -8.85 14.14 21.45
C ALA A 131 -7.40 13.90 21.86
N PRO A 132 -6.89 14.60 22.89
CA PRO A 132 -5.46 14.62 23.22
C PRO A 132 -4.92 13.22 23.55
N ASP A 133 -5.75 12.36 24.13
CA ASP A 133 -5.37 10.97 24.43
C ASP A 133 -5.18 10.13 23.15
N ILE A 134 -6.06 10.32 22.16
CA ILE A 134 -5.97 9.64 20.86
C ILE A 134 -4.77 10.15 20.08
N GLU A 135 -4.56 11.46 20.08
CA GLU A 135 -3.40 12.09 19.43
C GLU A 135 -2.09 11.60 20.07
N ALA A 136 -2.01 11.58 21.40
CA ALA A 136 -0.85 11.05 22.13
C ALA A 136 -0.61 9.56 21.82
N GLU A 137 -1.67 8.77 21.69
CA GLU A 137 -1.57 7.35 21.38
C GLU A 137 -1.11 7.08 19.94
N LEU A 138 -1.63 7.85 18.96
CA LEU A 138 -1.16 7.83 17.58
C LEU A 138 0.33 8.17 17.48
N ARG A 139 0.73 9.26 18.12
CA ARG A 139 2.12 9.72 18.19
C ARG A 139 3.04 8.64 18.75
N ARG A 140 2.66 8.07 19.90
CA ARG A 140 3.39 6.96 20.53
C ARG A 140 3.52 5.76 19.59
N GLY A 141 2.43 5.32 18.98
CA GLY A 141 2.45 4.16 18.08
C GLY A 141 3.30 4.39 16.82
N ILE A 142 3.26 5.58 16.24
CA ILE A 142 4.12 5.96 15.11
C ILE A 142 5.59 5.96 15.53
N GLU A 143 5.93 6.57 16.66
CA GLU A 143 7.31 6.61 17.18
C GLU A 143 7.84 5.21 17.50
N GLU A 144 7.05 4.36 18.15
CA GLU A 144 7.46 2.99 18.50
C GLU A 144 7.69 2.10 17.27
N THR A 145 6.92 2.31 16.20
CA THR A 145 6.99 1.47 14.99
C THR A 145 7.98 1.98 13.95
N THR A 146 8.25 3.29 13.92
CA THR A 146 9.09 3.92 12.89
C THR A 146 10.37 4.55 13.43
N GLY A 147 10.39 4.95 14.70
CA GLY A 147 11.44 5.79 15.28
C GLY A 147 11.41 7.25 14.80
N LEU A 148 10.43 7.66 13.99
CA LEU A 148 10.31 9.05 13.53
C LEU A 148 9.65 9.91 14.61
N ALA A 149 10.24 11.06 14.91
CA ALA A 149 9.71 11.98 15.91
C ALA A 149 8.36 12.57 15.47
N THR A 150 7.40 12.63 16.40
CA THR A 150 6.07 13.18 16.15
C THR A 150 5.77 14.36 17.06
N GLU A 151 4.96 15.28 16.55
CA GLU A 151 4.46 16.43 17.30
C GLU A 151 3.04 16.80 16.86
N PRO A 152 2.24 17.48 17.71
CA PRO A 152 1.01 18.11 17.26
C PRO A 152 1.29 19.06 16.09
N ALA A 153 0.46 19.07 15.04
CA ALA A 153 0.70 19.95 13.88
C ALA A 153 0.67 21.45 14.26
N GLY A 154 -0.14 21.78 15.27
CA GLY A 154 -0.21 23.11 15.90
C GLY A 154 -1.65 23.57 16.11
N PRO A 155 -1.88 24.71 16.78
CA PRO A 155 -3.24 25.20 17.09
C PRO A 155 -4.08 25.55 15.86
N ALA A 156 -3.42 25.84 14.73
CA ALA A 156 -4.08 26.19 13.47
C ALA A 156 -4.55 24.95 12.68
N GLU A 157 -4.04 23.76 13.02
CA GLU A 157 -4.36 22.48 12.36
C GLU A 157 -4.76 21.42 13.40
N PRO A 158 -5.83 21.65 14.19
CA PRO A 158 -6.30 20.66 15.15
C PRO A 158 -6.68 19.36 14.43
N GLY A 159 -6.40 18.21 15.05
CA GLY A 159 -6.69 16.90 14.48
C GLY A 159 -5.71 16.45 13.40
N TRP A 160 -4.51 17.04 13.36
CA TRP A 160 -3.38 16.58 12.56
C TRP A 160 -2.15 16.36 13.45
N ILE A 161 -1.40 15.29 13.16
CA ILE A 161 -0.09 15.01 13.74
C ILE A 161 0.96 15.27 12.67
N ALA A 162 2.01 16.00 13.02
CA ALA A 162 3.19 16.14 12.19
C ALA A 162 4.25 15.11 12.57
N ILE A 163 4.81 14.46 11.55
CA ILE A 163 5.88 13.46 11.64
C ILE A 163 7.11 14.05 10.96
N THR A 164 8.21 14.17 11.68
CA THR A 164 9.47 14.70 11.12
C THR A 164 10.20 13.60 10.36
N CYS A 165 10.22 13.68 9.03
CA CYS A 165 10.97 12.76 8.18
C CYS A 165 12.43 13.22 8.00
N ALA A 166 13.31 12.29 7.65
CA ALA A 166 14.74 12.57 7.43
C ALA A 166 15.00 13.53 6.25
N SER A 167 14.04 13.69 5.34
CA SER A 167 14.12 14.65 4.23
C SER A 167 12.75 14.99 3.65
N ALA A 168 12.64 16.12 2.94
CA ALA A 168 11.44 16.46 2.19
C ALA A 168 11.05 15.41 1.14
N ARG A 169 12.05 14.72 0.56
CA ARG A 169 11.83 13.63 -0.40
C ARG A 169 11.13 12.43 0.27
N MET A 170 11.56 12.10 1.49
CA MET A 170 10.93 11.04 2.27
C MET A 170 9.50 11.40 2.63
N ALA A 171 9.27 12.62 3.14
CA ALA A 171 7.94 13.10 3.48
C ALA A 171 6.99 13.07 2.28
N ALA A 172 7.43 13.54 1.11
CA ALA A 172 6.63 13.52 -0.11
C ALA A 172 6.30 12.10 -0.59
N TRP A 173 7.27 11.17 -0.53
CA TRP A 173 7.06 9.78 -0.93
C TRP A 173 6.11 9.05 0.02
N LEU A 174 6.30 9.20 1.33
CA LEU A 174 5.40 8.65 2.35
C LEU A 174 3.98 9.21 2.17
N CYS A 175 3.84 10.52 1.98
CA CYS A 175 2.55 11.17 1.73
C CYS A 175 1.81 10.53 0.54
N ALA A 176 2.48 10.41 -0.61
CA ALA A 176 1.87 9.80 -1.79
C ALA A 176 1.44 8.34 -1.56
N THR A 177 2.25 7.54 -0.87
CA THR A 177 1.92 6.14 -0.57
C THR A 177 0.82 5.98 0.48
N ILE A 178 0.75 6.86 1.48
CA ILE A 178 -0.32 6.86 2.49
C ILE A 178 -1.67 7.23 1.85
N ILE A 179 -1.69 8.19 0.91
CA ILE A 179 -2.90 8.55 0.16
C ILE A 179 -3.44 7.37 -0.65
N LEU A 180 -2.56 6.58 -1.28
CA LEU A 180 -2.95 5.37 -2.04
C LEU A 180 -3.60 4.30 -1.15
N GLU A 181 -3.37 4.36 0.16
CA GLU A 181 -3.95 3.47 1.17
C GLU A 181 -5.24 4.05 1.78
N ASN A 182 -5.80 5.09 1.16
CA ASN A 182 -7.01 5.80 1.56
C ASN A 182 -6.94 6.40 2.97
N VAL A 183 -5.76 6.91 3.35
CA VAL A 183 -5.59 7.77 4.51
C VAL A 183 -5.12 9.14 4.00
N ASP A 184 -5.80 10.20 4.41
CA ASP A 184 -5.37 11.54 4.04
C ASP A 184 -3.96 11.81 4.60
N ALA A 185 -3.12 12.45 3.79
CA ALA A 185 -1.80 12.89 4.22
C ALA A 185 -1.46 14.23 3.55
N ARG A 186 -0.63 15.03 4.22
CA ARG A 186 -0.10 16.29 3.67
C ARG A 186 1.40 16.36 3.89
N VAL A 187 2.07 17.22 3.13
CA VAL A 187 3.51 17.43 3.25
C VAL A 187 3.83 18.91 3.37
N GLU A 188 4.70 19.24 4.32
CA GLU A 188 5.22 20.58 4.59
C GLU A 188 6.75 20.51 4.75
N GLY A 189 7.47 20.63 3.64
CA GLY A 189 8.92 20.41 3.64
C GLY A 189 9.25 18.99 4.13
N PRO A 190 10.04 18.81 5.21
CA PRO A 190 10.33 17.50 5.79
C PRO A 190 9.24 16.95 6.72
N ARG A 191 8.15 17.70 6.97
CA ARG A 191 7.04 17.25 7.83
C ARG A 191 5.98 16.52 7.01
N LEU A 192 5.60 15.33 7.44
CA LEU A 192 4.45 14.57 6.95
C LEU A 192 3.31 14.74 7.95
N LEU A 193 2.14 15.17 7.50
CA LEU A 193 0.96 15.32 8.37
C LEU A 193 -0.03 14.18 8.11
N VAL A 194 -0.52 13.58 9.19
CA VAL A 194 -1.54 12.52 9.18
C VAL A 194 -2.70 12.86 10.12
N PRO A 195 -3.93 12.36 9.87
CA PRO A 195 -5.10 12.73 10.65
C PRO A 195 -5.11 12.09 12.04
N ALA A 196 -5.64 12.84 13.00
CA ALA A 196 -5.88 12.46 14.39
C ALA A 196 -7.26 12.97 14.83
N GLY A 197 -8.32 12.51 14.15
CA GLY A 197 -9.66 13.01 14.38
C GLY A 197 -10.23 12.61 15.76
N PRO A 198 -11.10 13.44 16.37
CA PRO A 198 -11.69 13.14 17.69
C PRO A 198 -12.47 11.82 17.78
N GLY A 199 -13.03 11.37 16.65
CA GLY A 199 -13.85 10.15 16.59
C GLY A 199 -13.05 8.89 16.30
N PHE A 200 -11.72 8.95 16.33
CA PHE A 200 -10.88 7.80 16.00
C PHE A 200 -10.92 6.77 17.12
N ALA A 201 -11.38 5.56 16.81
CA ALA A 201 -11.34 4.42 17.70
C ALA A 201 -9.98 3.72 17.63
N LEU A 202 -9.53 3.19 18.77
CA LEU A 202 -8.23 2.55 18.92
C LEU A 202 -8.05 1.37 17.96
N GLU A 203 -9.06 0.51 17.88
CA GLU A 203 -8.99 -0.76 17.12
C GLU A 203 -9.13 -0.57 15.61
N ASP A 204 -9.60 0.60 15.16
CA ASP A 204 -9.91 0.86 13.77
C ASP A 204 -9.05 2.01 13.22
N GLN A 205 -9.45 3.27 13.44
CA GLN A 205 -8.77 4.42 12.84
C GLN A 205 -7.34 4.59 13.34
N VAL A 206 -7.11 4.50 14.66
CA VAL A 206 -5.78 4.70 15.26
C VAL A 206 -4.80 3.65 14.73
N LYS A 207 -5.21 2.38 14.80
CA LYS A 207 -4.43 1.26 14.28
C LYS A 207 -4.11 1.40 12.81
N SER A 208 -5.07 1.82 11.98
CA SER A 208 -4.82 2.04 10.55
C SER A 208 -3.76 3.10 10.27
N VAL A 209 -3.83 4.25 10.95
CA VAL A 209 -2.86 5.33 10.74
C VAL A 209 -1.46 4.86 11.12
N ILE A 210 -1.30 4.23 12.29
CA ILE A 210 0.00 3.71 12.73
C ILE A 210 0.53 2.67 11.73
N THR A 211 -0.32 1.73 11.32
CA THR A 211 0.06 0.68 10.37
C THR A 211 0.52 1.26 9.05
N VAL A 212 -0.25 2.17 8.44
CA VAL A 212 0.08 2.68 7.10
C VAL A 212 1.38 3.48 7.14
N VAL A 213 1.59 4.27 8.20
CA VAL A 213 2.84 5.00 8.40
C VAL A 213 4.00 4.03 8.59
N ALA A 214 3.85 2.99 9.43
CA ALA A 214 4.88 1.99 9.65
C ALA A 214 5.24 1.21 8.36
N LYS A 215 4.21 0.78 7.62
CA LYS A 215 4.35 0.05 6.36
C LYS A 215 5.08 0.87 5.30
N THR A 216 4.64 2.12 5.09
CA THR A 216 5.23 3.01 4.09
C THR A 216 6.66 3.40 4.49
N HIS A 217 6.92 3.68 5.77
CA HIS A 217 8.26 3.93 6.28
C HIS A 217 9.22 2.78 6.03
N HIS A 218 8.79 1.55 6.28
CA HIS A 218 9.62 0.37 6.02
C HIS A 218 9.94 0.20 4.52
N TYR A 219 8.95 0.35 3.63
CA TYR A 219 9.20 0.30 2.19
C TYR A 219 10.24 1.33 1.73
N TRP A 220 10.17 2.55 2.26
CA TRP A 220 11.16 3.58 1.99
C TRP A 220 12.58 3.15 2.39
N ARG A 221 12.75 2.65 3.62
CA ARG A 221 14.07 2.22 4.13
C ARG A 221 14.66 1.08 3.29
N GLU A 222 13.87 0.05 3.02
CA GLU A 222 14.36 -1.13 2.31
C GLU A 222 14.66 -0.88 0.83
N HIS A 223 13.85 -0.08 0.13
CA HIS A 223 13.91 -0.01 -1.34
C HIS A 223 14.48 1.30 -1.89
N LEU A 224 14.49 2.39 -1.12
CA LEU A 224 14.88 3.72 -1.60
C LEU A 224 16.11 4.29 -0.90
N GLU A 225 16.46 3.80 0.29
CA GLU A 225 17.77 4.04 0.90
C GLU A 225 18.81 3.04 0.39
N SER A 226 18.49 1.75 0.32
CA SER A 226 19.38 0.72 -0.24
C SER A 226 19.75 0.97 -1.71
N ALA A 227 18.84 1.54 -2.50
CA ALA A 227 19.12 1.93 -3.90
C ALA A 227 20.13 3.09 -4.02
N ARG A 228 20.40 3.83 -2.94
CA ARG A 228 21.45 4.87 -2.89
C ARG A 228 22.82 4.28 -2.57
N GLU A 229 22.90 3.27 -1.71
CA GLU A 229 24.16 2.62 -1.33
C GLU A 229 24.79 1.85 -2.51
N THR A 230 23.96 1.21 -3.34
CA THR A 230 24.45 0.50 -4.55
C THR A 230 24.89 1.44 -5.68
N ARG A 231 24.66 2.75 -5.56
CA ARG A 231 25.00 3.76 -6.58
C ARG A 231 26.11 4.73 -6.12
N SER A 232 26.74 4.48 -4.97
CA SER A 232 27.92 5.21 -4.50
C SER A 232 29.17 4.35 -4.58
#